data_AF-X1NMY6-F1
#
_entry.id   AF-X1NMY6-F1
#
_cell.length_a   1.000
_cell.length_b   1.000
_cell.length_c   1.000
_cell.angle_alpha   90.00
_cell.angle_beta   90.00
_cell.angle_gamma   90.00
#
_symmetry.space_group_name_H-M   'P 1'
#
loop_
_entity.id
_entity.type
_entity.pdbx_description
1 polymer ?
#
loop_
_entity_poly.entity_id
_entity_poly.type
_entity_poly.pdbx_seq_one_letter_code
_entity_poly.pdbx_strand_id
1 'polypeptide(L)'
;IFNLKDSFQVILDKLDNVDEKKRKRYCRVYEKLKDFEDYMINLGVNVDVENEEISSCKKDRKPYYPLMQGQKVIQNIKFLSIEHNINLMHELRDESSLNSLLELARSEKDWNNLREYLQIFNEYSTYLTQKQKMITLRYLYEQLTHPEDEIRRRSAKLIGLLITSFDEDYRKEIPQNVTLKPPAITSVNLLERYLKYFLQPDHKKIALHQSRIINSTENMISSLFFNCRNNHQVSNYRKSILKHYKKDLYTNEEIQLCLIKTAEHISICS
;
A
#
# COMPACT_ATOMS: atom_id res chain seq x y z
N ILE A 1 0.96 32.32 15.21
CA ILE A 1 0.95 31.04 14.47
C ILE A 1 0.75 31.40 12.99
N PHE A 2 1.40 30.72 12.04
CA PHE A 2 1.35 31.10 10.61
C PHE A 2 0.20 30.40 9.88
N ASN A 3 -0.44 31.07 8.91
CA ASN A 3 -1.38 30.41 7.98
C ASN A 3 -0.62 29.47 7.01
N LEU A 4 -1.33 28.67 6.22
CA LEU A 4 -0.70 27.69 5.32
C LEU A 4 0.23 28.33 4.28
N LYS A 5 -0.16 29.48 3.73
CA LYS A 5 0.61 30.24 2.73
C LYS A 5 1.93 30.77 3.31
N ASP A 6 1.86 31.39 4.48
CA ASP A 6 3.01 31.97 5.16
C ASP A 6 3.94 30.87 5.67
N SER A 7 3.38 29.77 6.17
CA SER A 7 4.15 28.58 6.55
C SER A 7 4.92 28.01 5.36
N PHE A 8 4.29 27.93 4.19
CA PHE A 8 4.96 27.45 2.98
C PHE A 8 6.09 28.38 2.54
N GLN A 9 5.87 29.70 2.58
CA GLN A 9 6.89 30.68 2.23
C GLN A 9 8.11 30.57 3.17
N VAL A 10 7.86 30.49 4.48
CA VAL A 10 8.92 30.31 5.49
C VAL A 10 9.68 29.00 5.27
N ILE A 11 9.00 27.90 4.92
CA ILE A 11 9.67 26.64 4.59
C ILE A 11 10.55 26.82 3.36
N LEU A 12 10.03 27.45 2.30
CA LEU A 12 10.76 27.63 1.05
C LEU A 12 12.02 28.49 1.21
N ASP A 13 11.93 29.55 2.03
CA ASP A 13 13.05 30.45 2.33
C ASP A 13 14.13 29.80 3.20
N LYS A 14 13.77 28.79 4.00
CA LYS A 14 14.69 28.03 4.86
C LYS A 14 15.34 26.82 4.18
N LEU A 15 14.98 26.51 2.94
CA LEU A 15 15.57 25.38 2.23
C LEU A 15 16.95 25.78 1.68
N ASP A 16 18.01 25.15 2.17
CA ASP A 16 19.33 25.25 1.53
C ASP A 16 19.35 24.50 0.19
N ASN A 17 20.09 25.04 -0.78
CA ASN A 17 20.33 24.45 -2.11
C ASN A 17 19.03 24.04 -2.84
N VAL A 18 18.13 25.00 -3.08
CA VAL A 18 16.89 24.77 -3.84
C VAL A 18 17.19 24.70 -5.33
N ASP A 19 17.39 23.49 -5.84
CA ASP A 19 17.32 23.23 -7.28
C ASP A 19 15.86 23.30 -7.79
N GLU A 20 15.67 23.54 -9.08
CA GLU A 20 14.35 23.69 -9.72
C GLU A 20 13.47 22.45 -9.49
N LYS A 21 14.08 21.25 -9.50
CA LYS A 21 13.40 19.99 -9.18
C LYS A 21 12.88 19.97 -7.74
N LYS A 22 13.69 20.45 -6.79
CA LYS A 22 13.31 20.52 -5.37
C LYS A 22 12.15 21.50 -5.21
N ARG A 23 12.24 22.69 -5.81
CA ARG A 23 11.16 23.69 -5.80
C ARG A 23 9.83 23.12 -6.33
N LYS A 24 9.84 22.52 -7.52
CA LYS A 24 8.65 21.88 -8.14
C LYS A 24 8.02 20.82 -7.23
N ARG A 25 8.83 20.02 -6.52
CA ARG A 25 8.33 19.03 -5.55
C ARG A 25 7.60 19.68 -4.39
N TYR A 26 8.15 20.73 -3.79
CA TYR A 26 7.52 21.43 -2.66
C TYR A 26 6.25 22.18 -3.10
N CYS A 27 6.25 22.82 -4.27
CA CYS A 27 5.04 23.45 -4.81
C CYS A 27 3.89 22.44 -4.98
N ARG A 28 4.17 21.24 -5.49
CA ARG A 28 3.14 20.18 -5.60
C ARG A 28 2.58 19.73 -4.26
N VAL A 29 3.41 19.68 -3.21
CA VAL A 29 2.95 19.33 -1.86
C VAL A 29 2.05 20.45 -1.33
N TYR A 30 2.46 21.71 -1.51
CA TYR A 30 1.65 22.86 -1.11
C TYR A 30 0.29 22.89 -1.82
N GLU A 31 0.24 22.64 -3.12
CA GLU A 31 -1.03 22.58 -3.88
C GLU A 31 -1.98 21.53 -3.32
N LYS A 32 -1.47 20.36 -2.89
CA LYS A 32 -2.28 19.32 -2.24
C LYS A 32 -2.81 19.76 -0.88
N LEU A 33 -1.97 20.43 -0.07
CA LEU A 33 -2.40 20.96 1.23
C LEU A 33 -3.44 22.06 1.05
N LYS A 34 -3.28 22.90 0.03
CA LYS A 34 -4.25 23.93 -0.32
C LYS A 34 -5.58 23.33 -0.78
N ASP A 35 -5.56 22.29 -1.62
CA ASP A 35 -6.79 21.58 -2.01
C ASP A 35 -7.53 21.01 -0.78
N PHE A 36 -6.80 20.57 0.24
CA PHE A 36 -7.36 20.12 1.52
C PHE A 36 -7.88 21.28 2.39
N GLU A 37 -7.17 22.41 2.44
CA GLU A 37 -7.64 23.65 3.09
C GLU A 37 -8.94 24.14 2.47
N ASP A 38 -9.01 24.21 1.14
CA ASP A 38 -10.21 24.58 0.38
C ASP A 38 -11.37 23.61 0.68
N TYR A 39 -11.08 22.32 0.83
CA TYR A 39 -12.07 21.31 1.25
C TYR A 39 -12.57 21.56 2.69
N MET A 40 -11.69 21.86 3.64
CA MET A 40 -12.08 22.19 5.02
C MET A 40 -12.96 23.45 5.06
N ILE A 41 -12.58 24.50 4.33
CA ILE A 41 -13.39 25.72 4.18
C ILE A 41 -14.76 25.39 3.57
N ASN A 42 -14.80 24.50 2.58
CA ASN A 42 -16.05 24.03 1.97
C ASN A 42 -16.97 23.34 3.00
N LEU A 43 -16.39 22.55 3.91
CA LEU A 43 -17.11 21.93 5.03
C LEU A 43 -17.57 22.94 6.11
N GLY A 44 -17.16 24.20 6.02
CA GLY A 44 -17.47 25.25 6.98
C GLY A 44 -16.49 25.34 8.16
N VAL A 45 -15.31 24.73 8.03
CA VAL A 45 -14.23 24.84 9.03
C VAL A 45 -13.55 26.20 8.87
N ASN A 46 -13.41 26.93 9.98
CA ASN A 46 -12.59 28.12 10.03
C ASN A 46 -11.11 27.72 10.12
N VAL A 47 -10.30 28.17 9.16
CA VAL A 47 -8.85 27.93 9.09
C VAL A 47 -8.03 29.15 9.50
N ASP A 48 -8.68 30.29 9.79
CA ASP A 48 -8.01 31.48 10.30
C ASP A 48 -7.59 31.25 11.75
N VAL A 49 -6.28 31.26 11.97
CA VAL A 49 -5.68 30.92 13.27
C VAL A 49 -5.85 32.04 14.30
N GLU A 50 -6.17 33.26 13.87
CA GLU A 50 -6.33 34.44 14.73
C GLU A 50 -7.78 34.67 15.19
N ASN A 51 -8.76 34.02 14.54
CA ASN A 51 -10.17 34.18 14.84
C ASN A 51 -10.65 33.04 15.75
N GLU A 52 -10.83 33.32 17.05
CA GLU A 52 -11.34 32.36 18.05
C GLU A 52 -12.85 32.07 17.94
N GLU A 53 -13.55 32.70 16.99
CA GLU A 53 -14.97 32.46 16.79
C GLU A 53 -15.20 31.07 16.19
N ILE A 54 -15.72 30.17 17.03
CA ILE A 54 -16.23 28.85 16.60
C ILE A 54 -17.49 29.09 15.78
N SER A 55 -17.33 29.37 14.50
CA SER A 55 -18.45 29.50 13.56
C SER A 55 -19.06 28.11 13.35
N SER A 56 -20.12 27.78 14.09
CA SER A 56 -20.91 26.56 13.87
C SER A 56 -21.80 26.69 12.63
N CYS A 57 -21.22 27.02 11.48
CA CYS A 57 -21.96 27.11 10.24
C CYS A 57 -21.98 25.74 9.58
N LYS A 58 -22.92 24.88 9.97
CA LYS A 58 -23.29 23.71 9.16
C LYS A 58 -23.86 24.25 7.84
N LYS A 59 -23.02 24.41 6.81
CA LYS A 59 -23.52 24.69 5.45
C LYS A 59 -24.37 23.51 5.00
N ASP A 60 -25.57 23.80 4.49
CA ASP A 60 -26.44 22.79 3.90
C ASP A 60 -25.75 22.15 2.68
N ARG A 61 -25.53 20.84 2.79
CA ARG A 61 -24.54 20.05 2.06
C ARG A 61 -25.01 19.51 0.70
N LYS A 62 -25.77 20.28 -0.07
CA LYS A 62 -26.22 19.81 -1.39
C LYS A 62 -25.77 20.77 -2.47
N PRO A 63 -24.53 20.60 -3.00
CA PRO A 63 -24.16 21.30 -4.23
C PRO A 63 -25.16 20.94 -5.32
N TYR A 64 -25.67 21.96 -6.02
CA TYR A 64 -26.53 21.75 -7.19
C TYR A 64 -25.65 21.31 -8.37
N TYR A 65 -25.29 20.02 -8.40
CA TYR A 65 -24.44 19.42 -9.44
C TYR A 65 -24.85 19.80 -10.87
N PRO A 66 -26.15 19.81 -11.24
CA PRO A 66 -26.56 20.17 -12.61
C PRO A 66 -26.27 21.63 -13.00
N LEU A 67 -26.05 22.52 -12.02
CA LEU A 67 -25.78 23.94 -12.24
C LEU A 67 -24.28 24.27 -12.16
N MET A 68 -23.42 23.29 -11.87
CA MET A 68 -21.98 23.49 -11.78
C MET A 68 -21.35 23.58 -13.18
N GLN A 69 -20.49 24.59 -13.38
CA GLN A 69 -19.78 24.79 -14.64
C GLN A 69 -18.31 25.14 -14.40
N GLY A 70 -17.45 24.77 -15.35
CA GLY A 70 -16.03 25.11 -15.37
C GLY A 70 -15.29 24.73 -14.09
N GLN A 71 -14.63 25.71 -13.47
CA GLN A 71 -13.78 25.52 -12.29
C GLN A 71 -14.52 24.92 -11.08
N LYS A 72 -15.83 25.19 -10.93
CA LYS A 72 -16.63 24.65 -9.83
C LYS A 72 -16.77 23.13 -9.92
N VAL A 73 -16.87 22.58 -11.14
CA VAL A 73 -16.91 21.13 -11.36
C VAL A 73 -15.59 20.50 -10.92
N ILE A 74 -14.46 21.10 -11.34
CA ILE A 74 -13.12 20.61 -10.99
C ILE A 74 -12.92 20.60 -9.48
N GLN A 75 -13.23 21.71 -8.79
CA GLN A 75 -13.11 21.78 -7.33
C GLN A 75 -13.99 20.75 -6.63
N ASN A 76 -15.23 20.58 -7.09
CA ASN A 76 -16.13 19.62 -6.47
C ASN A 76 -15.67 18.16 -6.66
N ILE A 77 -15.08 17.82 -7.81
CA ILE A 77 -14.45 16.51 -8.02
C ILE A 77 -13.27 16.31 -7.06
N LYS A 78 -12.44 17.35 -6.84
CA LYS A 78 -11.36 17.29 -5.83
C LYS A 78 -11.92 17.01 -4.43
N PHE A 79 -12.98 17.72 -4.03
CA PHE A 79 -13.62 17.53 -2.73
C PHE A 79 -14.18 16.13 -2.55
N LEU A 80 -14.88 15.59 -3.55
CA LEU A 80 -15.36 14.20 -3.53
C LEU A 80 -14.22 13.19 -3.41
N SER A 81 -13.10 13.44 -4.10
CA SER A 81 -11.92 12.59 -4.03
C SER A 81 -11.28 12.61 -2.64
N ILE A 82 -11.17 13.80 -2.02
CA ILE A 82 -10.65 13.96 -0.66
C ILE A 82 -11.56 13.26 0.35
N GLU A 83 -12.87 13.50 0.28
CA GLU A 83 -13.85 12.86 1.16
C GLU A 83 -13.79 11.33 1.05
N HIS A 84 -13.76 10.80 -0.17
CA HIS A 84 -13.65 9.37 -0.41
C HIS A 84 -12.36 8.78 0.19
N ASN A 85 -11.22 9.44 0.00
CA ASN A 85 -9.96 8.99 0.58
C ASN A 85 -9.98 9.00 2.11
N ILE A 86 -10.57 10.02 2.73
CA ILE A 86 -10.74 10.07 4.19
C ILE A 86 -11.59 8.90 4.68
N ASN A 87 -12.69 8.62 4.00
CA ASN A 87 -13.58 7.51 4.35
C ASN A 87 -12.86 6.16 4.19
N LEU A 88 -12.12 5.95 3.08
CA LEU A 88 -11.33 4.72 2.90
C LEU A 88 -10.27 4.55 3.98
N MET A 89 -9.55 5.61 4.33
CA MET A 89 -8.59 5.57 5.44
C MET A 89 -9.26 5.26 6.78
N HIS A 90 -10.49 5.73 6.99
CA HIS A 90 -11.28 5.42 8.17
C HIS A 90 -11.65 3.93 8.23
N GLU A 91 -12.13 3.37 7.12
CA GLU A 91 -12.47 1.95 7.00
C GLU A 91 -11.24 1.03 7.13
N LEU A 92 -10.04 1.54 6.82
CA LEU A 92 -8.77 0.81 6.96
C LEU A 92 -8.02 1.12 8.26
N ARG A 93 -8.60 1.90 9.18
CA ARG A 93 -7.91 2.43 10.37
C ARG A 93 -7.50 1.36 11.37
N ASP A 94 -8.34 0.36 11.59
CA ASP A 94 -8.12 -0.67 12.60
C ASP A 94 -8.32 -2.10 12.05
N GLU A 95 -8.03 -3.10 12.88
CA GLU A 95 -8.10 -4.50 12.48
C GLU A 95 -9.54 -4.97 12.26
N SER A 96 -10.51 -4.41 12.99
CA SER A 96 -11.92 -4.82 12.91
C SER A 96 -12.55 -4.29 11.62
N SER A 97 -12.33 -3.01 11.33
CA SER A 97 -12.82 -2.37 10.11
C SER A 97 -12.19 -2.99 8.85
N LEU A 98 -10.87 -3.23 8.88
CA LEU A 98 -10.17 -3.93 7.80
C LEU A 98 -10.71 -5.35 7.58
N ASN A 99 -10.92 -6.13 8.64
CA ASN A 99 -11.49 -7.48 8.50
C ASN A 99 -12.88 -7.43 7.86
N SER A 100 -13.72 -6.48 8.28
CA SER A 100 -15.06 -6.31 7.71
C SER A 100 -15.00 -6.05 6.21
N LEU A 101 -14.07 -5.20 5.76
CA LEU A 101 -13.84 -4.94 4.34
C LEU A 101 -13.31 -6.16 3.59
N LEU A 102 -12.43 -6.96 4.20
CA LEU A 102 -11.93 -8.20 3.61
C LEU A 102 -13.01 -9.28 3.51
N GLU A 103 -13.96 -9.35 4.45
CA GLU A 103 -15.12 -10.25 4.37
C GLU A 103 -16.06 -9.86 3.22
N LEU A 104 -16.29 -8.55 3.03
CA LEU A 104 -17.04 -8.05 1.86
C LEU A 104 -16.35 -8.44 0.57
N ALA A 105 -15.05 -8.22 0.47
CA ALA A 105 -14.26 -8.62 -0.69
C ALA A 105 -14.23 -10.14 -0.89
N ARG A 106 -14.26 -10.95 0.17
CA ARG A 106 -14.33 -12.42 0.06
C ARG A 106 -15.69 -12.91 -0.46
N SER A 107 -16.75 -12.18 -0.15
CA SER A 107 -18.12 -12.50 -0.54
C SER A 107 -18.49 -11.99 -1.94
N GLU A 108 -17.63 -11.18 -2.55
CA GLU A 108 -17.83 -10.60 -3.87
C GLU A 108 -17.76 -11.68 -4.96
N LYS A 109 -18.75 -11.64 -5.87
CA LYS A 109 -18.87 -12.60 -6.98
C LYS A 109 -18.36 -12.02 -8.28
N ASP A 110 -18.46 -10.70 -8.46
CA ASP A 110 -17.93 -10.04 -9.65
C ASP A 110 -16.42 -9.83 -9.49
N TRP A 111 -15.65 -10.48 -10.36
CA TRP A 111 -14.20 -10.36 -10.35
C TRP A 111 -13.73 -8.93 -10.65
N ASN A 112 -14.53 -8.10 -11.33
CA ASN A 112 -14.22 -6.67 -11.52
C ASN A 112 -14.26 -5.91 -10.21
N ASN A 113 -15.29 -6.14 -9.39
CA ASN A 113 -15.39 -5.53 -8.07
C ASN A 113 -14.24 -6.02 -7.16
N LEU A 114 -13.95 -7.33 -7.19
CA LEU A 114 -12.81 -7.90 -6.45
C LEU A 114 -11.48 -7.26 -6.88
N ARG A 115 -11.31 -6.99 -8.17
CA ARG A 115 -10.14 -6.27 -8.70
C ARG A 115 -10.04 -4.86 -8.11
N GLU A 116 -11.15 -4.14 -7.96
CA GLU A 116 -11.16 -2.81 -7.32
C GLU A 116 -10.81 -2.90 -5.83
N TYR A 117 -11.30 -3.91 -5.09
CA TYR A 117 -10.85 -4.16 -3.71
C TYR A 117 -9.32 -4.37 -3.63
N LEU A 118 -8.76 -5.19 -4.52
CA LEU A 118 -7.30 -5.40 -4.58
C LEU A 118 -6.54 -4.10 -4.91
N GLN A 119 -7.12 -3.23 -5.74
CA GLN A 119 -6.55 -1.92 -6.05
C GLN A 119 -6.53 -1.02 -4.80
N ILE A 120 -7.63 -0.96 -4.04
CA ILE A 120 -7.71 -0.21 -2.78
C ILE A 120 -6.65 -0.75 -1.79
N PHE A 121 -6.55 -2.06 -1.60
CA PHE A 121 -5.54 -2.64 -0.70
C PHE A 121 -4.11 -2.33 -1.14
N ASN A 122 -3.86 -2.26 -2.44
CA ASN A 122 -2.57 -1.87 -2.98
C ASN A 122 -2.24 -0.40 -2.71
N GLU A 123 -3.16 0.51 -3.00
CA GLU A 123 -2.98 1.96 -2.81
C GLU A 123 -2.77 2.35 -1.34
N TYR A 124 -3.52 1.71 -0.44
CA TYR A 124 -3.47 2.02 0.99
C TYR A 124 -2.51 1.14 1.80
N SER A 125 -1.79 0.22 1.13
CA SER A 125 -0.84 -0.71 1.75
C SER A 125 0.22 -0.02 2.62
N THR A 126 0.65 1.18 2.24
CA THR A 126 1.67 1.96 2.96
C THR A 126 1.19 2.43 4.34
N TYR A 127 -0.12 2.60 4.51
CA TYR A 127 -0.72 3.07 5.77
C TYR A 127 -1.10 1.93 6.72
N LEU A 128 -0.98 0.67 6.28
CA LEU A 128 -1.30 -0.48 7.12
C LEU A 128 -0.23 -0.72 8.18
N THR A 129 -0.67 -0.95 9.41
CA THR A 129 0.20 -1.45 10.49
C THR A 129 0.69 -2.87 10.20
N GLN A 130 1.75 -3.33 10.86
CA GLN A 130 2.24 -4.70 10.70
C GLN A 130 1.16 -5.77 10.93
N LYS A 131 0.29 -5.59 11.94
CA LYS A 131 -0.81 -6.52 12.22
C LYS A 131 -1.83 -6.55 11.09
N GLN A 132 -2.21 -5.39 10.56
CA GLN A 132 -3.10 -5.29 9.40
C GLN A 132 -2.47 -5.92 8.15
N LYS A 133 -1.18 -5.67 7.88
CA LYS A 133 -0.44 -6.34 6.79
C LYS A 133 -0.49 -7.87 6.92
N MET A 134 -0.37 -8.41 8.13
CA MET A 134 -0.51 -9.85 8.37
C MET A 134 -1.90 -10.39 8.03
N ILE A 135 -2.96 -9.66 8.38
CA ILE A 135 -4.35 -10.01 8.05
C ILE A 135 -4.53 -9.99 6.53
N THR A 136 -4.12 -8.90 5.87
CA THR A 136 -4.22 -8.76 4.41
C THR A 136 -3.42 -9.83 3.67
N LEU A 137 -2.20 -10.15 4.10
CA LEU A 137 -1.37 -11.19 3.49
C LEU A 137 -2.06 -12.57 3.50
N ARG A 138 -2.77 -12.91 4.59
CA ARG A 138 -3.55 -14.15 4.67
C ARG A 138 -4.68 -14.18 3.64
N TYR A 139 -5.44 -13.09 3.56
CA TYR A 139 -6.51 -12.94 2.57
C TYR A 139 -5.97 -13.05 1.14
N LEU A 140 -4.88 -12.36 0.81
CA LEU A 140 -4.29 -12.42 -0.53
C LEU A 140 -3.80 -13.81 -0.91
N TYR A 141 -3.29 -14.58 0.06
CA TYR A 141 -2.89 -15.97 -0.17
C TYR A 141 -4.10 -16.89 -0.46
N GLU A 142 -5.25 -16.62 0.15
CA GLU A 142 -6.52 -17.29 -0.19
C GLU A 142 -6.90 -17.00 -1.66
N GLN A 143 -6.72 -15.76 -2.13
CA GLN A 143 -7.03 -15.35 -3.51
C GLN A 143 -6.14 -15.99 -4.58
N LEU A 144 -5.03 -16.62 -4.22
CA LEU A 144 -4.18 -17.33 -5.19
C LEU A 144 -4.83 -18.57 -5.79
N THR A 145 -5.95 -19.04 -5.24
CA THR A 145 -6.71 -20.16 -5.82
C THR A 145 -7.85 -19.72 -6.73
N HIS A 146 -8.09 -18.40 -6.86
CA HIS A 146 -9.17 -17.82 -7.66
C HIS A 146 -9.11 -18.26 -9.13
N PRO A 147 -10.25 -18.46 -9.83
CA PRO A 147 -10.27 -18.86 -11.24
C PRO A 147 -9.61 -17.85 -12.17
N GLU A 148 -9.85 -16.56 -11.95
CA GLU A 148 -9.28 -15.49 -12.77
C GLU A 148 -7.78 -15.29 -12.52
N ASP A 149 -7.01 -15.31 -13.60
CA ASP A 149 -5.56 -15.12 -13.53
C ASP A 149 -5.15 -13.72 -13.07
N GLU A 150 -5.88 -12.68 -13.49
CA GLU A 150 -5.59 -11.31 -13.07
C GLU A 150 -5.66 -11.16 -11.54
N ILE A 151 -6.66 -11.76 -10.90
CA ILE A 151 -6.83 -11.74 -9.45
C ILE A 151 -5.66 -12.41 -8.74
N ARG A 152 -5.22 -13.58 -9.23
CA ARG A 152 -4.05 -14.28 -8.69
C ARG A 152 -2.77 -13.45 -8.85
N ARG A 153 -2.53 -12.90 -10.05
CA ARG A 153 -1.34 -12.07 -10.33
C ARG A 153 -1.31 -10.82 -9.46
N ARG A 154 -2.42 -10.09 -9.34
CA ARG A 154 -2.52 -8.90 -8.47
C ARG A 154 -2.27 -9.27 -7.01
N SER A 155 -2.90 -10.33 -6.53
CA SER A 155 -2.72 -10.81 -5.16
C SER A 155 -1.27 -11.19 -4.86
N ALA A 156 -0.62 -11.94 -5.75
CA ALA A 156 0.79 -12.32 -5.60
C ALA A 156 1.72 -11.11 -5.60
N LYS A 157 1.51 -10.13 -6.50
CA LYS A 157 2.27 -8.89 -6.51
C LYS A 157 2.10 -8.10 -5.22
N LEU A 158 0.86 -8.00 -4.73
CA LEU A 158 0.57 -7.29 -3.48
C LEU A 158 1.20 -8.01 -2.27
N ILE A 159 1.25 -9.34 -2.25
CA ILE A 159 2.01 -10.10 -1.23
C ILE A 159 3.50 -9.69 -1.24
N GLY A 160 4.14 -9.62 -2.41
CA GLY A 160 5.53 -9.17 -2.53
C GLY A 160 5.76 -7.74 -2.02
N LEU A 161 4.83 -6.82 -2.34
CA LEU A 161 4.86 -5.44 -1.86
C LEU A 161 4.72 -5.36 -0.32
N LEU A 162 3.77 -6.09 0.25
CA LEU A 162 3.50 -6.08 1.69
C LEU A 162 4.64 -6.69 2.49
N ILE A 163 5.30 -7.74 1.99
CA ILE A 163 6.51 -8.30 2.63
C ILE A 163 7.63 -7.27 2.62
N THR A 164 7.87 -6.61 1.48
CA THR A 164 8.96 -5.65 1.33
C THR A 164 8.78 -4.42 2.24
N SER A 165 7.55 -3.94 2.34
CA SER A 165 7.19 -2.80 3.20
C SER A 165 6.89 -3.20 4.64
N PHE A 166 7.06 -4.46 5.05
CA PHE A 166 6.59 -4.94 6.35
C PHE A 166 7.32 -4.30 7.54
N ASP A 167 8.64 -4.17 7.42
CA ASP A 167 9.47 -3.54 8.45
C ASP A 167 9.42 -2.00 8.38
N GLU A 168 8.80 -1.45 7.32
CA GLU A 168 8.53 -0.02 7.21
C GLU A 168 7.32 0.32 8.07
N ASP A 169 7.60 0.78 9.28
CA ASP A 169 6.67 1.56 10.06
C ASP A 169 6.63 2.98 9.47
N TYR A 170 5.49 3.42 8.94
CA TYR A 170 5.23 4.85 8.70
C TYR A 170 5.14 5.55 10.06
N ARG A 171 6.30 5.81 10.67
CA ARG A 171 6.47 6.49 11.95
C ARG A 171 7.28 7.75 11.74
N LYS A 172 6.95 8.78 12.51
CA LYS A 172 7.81 9.96 12.68
C LYS A 172 9.20 9.50 13.11
N GLU A 173 10.24 10.21 12.67
CA GLU A 173 11.63 9.89 13.01
C GLU A 173 11.78 9.64 14.52
N ILE A 174 12.38 8.50 14.86
CA ILE A 174 12.57 8.10 16.25
C ILE A 174 13.77 8.89 16.79
N PRO A 175 13.65 9.57 17.95
CA PRO A 175 14.78 10.26 18.55
C PRO A 175 15.97 9.32 18.77
N GLN A 176 17.19 9.80 18.56
CA GLN A 176 18.43 9.00 18.60
C GLN A 176 18.63 8.20 19.91
N ASN A 177 18.01 8.64 21.00
CA ASN A 177 18.15 8.02 22.33
C ASN A 177 17.07 6.96 22.65
N VAL A 178 16.22 6.58 21.69
CA VAL A 178 15.17 5.57 21.91
C VAL A 178 15.52 4.28 21.19
N THR A 179 16.00 3.29 21.94
CA THR A 179 16.10 1.90 21.48
C THR A 179 14.72 1.24 21.50
N LEU A 180 14.14 1.01 20.32
CA LEU A 180 12.94 0.19 20.20
C LEU A 180 13.28 -1.29 20.44
N LYS A 181 12.34 -2.02 21.04
CA LYS A 181 12.43 -3.49 21.10
C LYS A 181 12.46 -4.03 19.67
N PRO A 182 13.32 -5.02 19.38
CA PRO A 182 13.34 -5.64 18.07
C PRO A 182 11.95 -6.23 17.76
N PRO A 183 11.47 -6.08 16.51
CA PRO A 183 10.17 -6.60 16.14
C PRO A 183 10.16 -8.14 16.26
N ALA A 184 9.04 -8.71 16.72
CA ALA A 184 8.91 -10.15 16.89
C ALA A 184 8.97 -10.92 15.56
N ILE A 185 8.56 -10.28 14.46
CA ILE A 185 8.57 -10.84 13.11
C ILE A 185 9.19 -9.80 12.20
N THR A 186 10.16 -10.21 11.37
CA THR A 186 10.79 -9.36 10.35
C THR A 186 10.22 -9.68 8.97
N SER A 187 10.41 -8.77 8.01
CA SER A 187 10.07 -9.02 6.61
C SER A 187 10.76 -10.27 6.03
N VAL A 188 12.00 -10.55 6.43
CA VAL A 188 12.74 -11.76 6.00
C VAL A 188 12.06 -13.02 6.54
N ASN A 189 11.63 -13.02 7.81
CA ASN A 189 10.90 -14.15 8.39
C ASN A 189 9.57 -14.39 7.65
N LEU A 190 8.89 -13.32 7.23
CA LEU A 190 7.68 -13.44 6.42
C LEU A 190 7.96 -13.96 5.03
N LEU A 191 9.02 -13.49 4.36
CA LEU A 191 9.42 -14.01 3.06
C LEU A 191 9.66 -15.52 3.12
N GLU A 192 10.43 -16.00 4.09
CA GLU A 192 10.70 -17.43 4.25
C GLU A 192 9.42 -18.24 4.49
N ARG A 193 8.51 -17.70 5.31
CA ARG A 193 7.20 -18.33 5.56
C ARG A 193 6.33 -18.40 4.31
N TYR A 194 6.21 -17.31 3.57
CA TYR A 194 5.37 -17.25 2.37
C TYR A 194 5.99 -18.03 1.21
N LEU A 195 7.31 -18.04 1.03
CA LEU A 195 7.98 -18.92 0.06
C LEU A 195 7.65 -20.39 0.31
N LYS A 196 7.64 -20.83 1.57
CA LYS A 196 7.21 -22.19 1.91
C LYS A 196 5.75 -22.44 1.49
N TYR A 197 4.84 -21.50 1.74
CA TYR A 197 3.44 -21.65 1.34
C TYR A 197 3.26 -21.70 -0.18
N PHE A 198 4.04 -20.90 -0.93
CA PHE A 198 3.98 -20.86 -2.39
C PHE A 198 4.58 -22.10 -3.04
N LEU A 199 5.77 -22.53 -2.60
CA LEU A 199 6.50 -23.65 -3.18
C LEU A 199 5.99 -25.00 -2.68
N GLN A 200 5.44 -25.06 -1.47
CA GLN A 200 4.86 -26.27 -0.89
C GLN A 200 3.44 -25.99 -0.37
N PRO A 201 2.46 -25.74 -1.28
CA PRO A 201 1.08 -25.53 -0.88
C PRO A 201 0.55 -26.74 -0.11
N ASP A 202 -0.44 -26.51 0.77
CA ASP A 202 -1.02 -27.57 1.59
C ASP A 202 -1.53 -28.74 0.72
N HIS A 203 -1.13 -29.96 1.07
CA HIS A 203 -1.55 -31.21 0.43
C HIS A 203 -3.07 -31.41 0.46
N LYS A 204 -3.78 -30.76 1.39
CA LYS A 204 -5.25 -30.76 1.44
C LYS A 204 -5.91 -29.98 0.30
N LYS A 205 -5.18 -29.08 -0.39
CA LYS A 205 -5.69 -28.38 -1.57
C LYS A 205 -5.67 -29.30 -2.78
N ILE A 206 -6.67 -29.18 -3.66
CA ILE A 206 -6.68 -29.91 -4.93
C ILE A 206 -5.49 -29.50 -5.82
N ALA A 207 -5.02 -30.41 -6.68
CA ALA A 207 -3.84 -30.21 -7.52
C ALA A 207 -3.90 -28.90 -8.35
N LEU A 208 -5.07 -28.57 -8.92
CA LEU A 208 -5.27 -27.33 -9.65
C LEU A 208 -4.96 -26.08 -8.80
N HIS A 209 -5.38 -26.07 -7.53
CA HIS A 209 -5.12 -24.96 -6.62
C HIS A 209 -3.65 -24.90 -6.19
N GLN A 210 -3.00 -26.05 -6.02
CA GLN A 210 -1.56 -26.10 -5.74
C GLN A 210 -0.75 -25.52 -6.91
N SER A 211 -1.04 -25.96 -8.14
CA SER A 211 -0.39 -25.45 -9.35
C SER A 211 -0.61 -23.95 -9.54
N ARG A 212 -1.83 -23.43 -9.29
CA ARG A 212 -2.12 -21.99 -9.31
C ARG A 212 -1.28 -21.19 -8.32
N ILE A 213 -1.07 -21.72 -7.11
CA ILE A 213 -0.25 -21.08 -6.08
C ILE A 213 1.23 -21.09 -6.50
N ILE A 214 1.76 -22.24 -6.94
CA ILE A 214 3.15 -22.38 -7.39
C ILE A 214 3.43 -21.42 -8.55
N ASN A 215 2.56 -21.38 -9.56
CA ASN A 215 2.69 -20.48 -10.71
C ASN A 215 2.61 -18.98 -10.33
N SER A 216 2.01 -18.65 -9.19
CA SER A 216 1.92 -17.26 -8.71
C SER A 216 3.23 -16.77 -8.05
N THR A 217 4.17 -17.66 -7.73
CA THR A 217 5.42 -17.33 -7.02
C THR A 217 6.28 -16.32 -7.78
N GLU A 218 6.34 -16.44 -9.11
CA GLU A 218 7.07 -15.52 -9.98
C GLU A 218 6.61 -14.08 -9.78
N ASN A 219 5.30 -13.84 -9.79
CA ASN A 219 4.72 -12.52 -9.58
C ASN A 219 5.03 -11.95 -8.19
N MET A 220 5.03 -12.80 -7.17
CA MET A 220 5.38 -12.40 -5.80
C MET A 220 6.86 -12.00 -5.71
N ILE A 221 7.79 -12.82 -6.22
CA ILE A 221 9.23 -12.55 -6.18
C ILE A 221 9.58 -11.33 -7.04
N SER A 222 8.98 -11.21 -8.23
CA SER A 222 9.14 -10.06 -9.11
C SER A 222 8.76 -8.76 -8.40
N SER A 223 7.57 -8.72 -7.77
CA SER A 223 7.11 -7.56 -7.01
C SER A 223 7.97 -7.27 -5.79
N LEU A 224 8.44 -8.31 -5.09
CA LEU A 224 9.32 -8.17 -3.93
C LEU A 224 10.60 -7.38 -4.29
N PHE A 225 11.31 -7.82 -5.33
CA PHE A 225 12.55 -7.16 -5.75
C PHE A 225 12.31 -5.79 -6.39
N PHE A 226 11.21 -5.61 -7.14
CA PHE A 226 10.84 -4.32 -7.71
C PHE A 226 10.63 -3.23 -6.64
N ASN A 227 10.10 -3.60 -5.47
CA ASN A 227 9.79 -2.66 -4.39
C ASN A 227 10.90 -2.52 -3.34
N CYS A 228 12.01 -3.24 -3.47
CA CYS A 228 13.14 -3.13 -2.54
C CYS A 228 13.79 -1.75 -2.63
N ARG A 229 14.07 -1.13 -1.47
CA ARG A 229 14.61 0.25 -1.44
C ARG A 229 16.11 0.31 -1.17
N ASN A 230 16.68 -0.72 -0.53
CA ASN A 230 18.08 -0.70 -0.11
C ASN A 230 18.80 -2.03 -0.43
N ASN A 231 20.11 -1.94 -0.66
CA ASN A 231 20.94 -3.08 -1.06
C ASN A 231 21.04 -4.15 0.04
N HIS A 232 20.93 -3.75 1.31
CA HIS A 232 20.96 -4.68 2.43
C HIS A 232 19.71 -5.60 2.45
N GLN A 233 18.53 -5.04 2.19
CA GLN A 233 17.26 -5.76 2.06
C GLN A 233 17.31 -6.72 0.87
N VAL A 234 17.80 -6.26 -0.29
CA VAL A 234 18.01 -7.09 -1.48
C VAL A 234 18.92 -8.28 -1.16
N SER A 235 20.04 -8.04 -0.49
CA SER A 235 20.99 -9.09 -0.09
C SER A 235 20.35 -10.14 0.82
N ASN A 236 19.60 -9.70 1.83
CA ASN A 236 18.93 -10.60 2.77
C ASN A 236 17.85 -11.45 2.09
N TYR A 237 17.01 -10.84 1.25
CA TYR A 237 15.99 -11.58 0.49
C TYR A 237 16.60 -12.55 -0.51
N ARG A 238 17.64 -12.12 -1.24
CA ARG A 238 18.42 -12.99 -2.14
C ARG A 238 18.96 -14.20 -1.38
N LYS A 239 19.58 -13.99 -0.21
CA LYS A 239 20.09 -15.09 0.62
C LYS A 239 19.00 -16.08 1.04
N SER A 240 17.82 -15.60 1.44
CA SER A 240 16.70 -16.48 1.81
C SER A 240 16.14 -17.25 0.62
N ILE A 241 15.98 -16.61 -0.55
CA ILE A 241 15.45 -17.25 -1.75
C ILE A 241 16.43 -18.30 -2.32
N LEU A 242 17.74 -18.01 -2.35
CA LEU A 242 18.75 -18.93 -2.87
C LEU A 242 18.84 -20.26 -2.10
N LYS A 243 18.35 -20.32 -0.85
CA LYS A 243 18.23 -21.58 -0.10
C LYS A 243 17.36 -22.62 -0.82
N HIS A 244 16.43 -22.17 -1.67
CA HIS A 244 15.49 -23.02 -2.41
C HIS A 244 16.05 -23.55 -3.74
N TYR A 245 17.23 -23.10 -4.18
CA TYR A 245 17.87 -23.52 -5.43
C TYR A 245 18.86 -24.68 -5.24
N LYS A 246 18.90 -25.29 -4.04
CA LYS A 246 19.75 -26.45 -3.79
C LYS A 246 19.28 -27.64 -4.63
N LYS A 247 20.26 -28.34 -5.20
CA LYS A 247 20.02 -29.55 -6.00
C LYS A 247 19.20 -30.56 -5.19
N ASP A 248 18.24 -31.20 -5.86
CA ASP A 248 17.38 -32.26 -5.34
C ASP A 248 16.46 -31.86 -4.16
N LEU A 249 16.31 -30.56 -3.88
CA LEU A 249 15.40 -30.09 -2.83
C LEU A 249 13.92 -30.28 -3.20
N TYR A 250 13.60 -30.15 -4.49
CA TYR A 250 12.25 -30.32 -5.02
C TYR A 250 12.28 -31.34 -6.15
N THR A 251 11.44 -32.36 -6.05
CA THR A 251 11.24 -33.37 -7.11
C THR A 251 10.11 -33.00 -8.07
N ASN A 252 9.25 -32.06 -7.68
CA ASN A 252 8.14 -31.59 -8.51
C ASN A 252 8.65 -30.63 -9.60
N GLU A 253 8.41 -30.99 -10.86
CA GLU A 253 8.82 -30.22 -12.05
C GLU A 253 8.19 -28.82 -12.10
N GLU A 254 6.96 -28.63 -11.64
CA GLU A 254 6.32 -27.31 -11.60
C GLU A 254 7.08 -26.35 -10.68
N ILE A 255 7.56 -26.84 -9.53
CA ILE A 255 8.35 -26.04 -8.60
C ILE A 255 9.71 -25.69 -9.22
N GLN A 256 10.36 -26.65 -9.87
CA GLN A 256 11.65 -26.42 -10.53
C GLN A 256 11.52 -25.38 -11.65
N LEU A 257 10.50 -25.52 -12.51
CA LEU A 257 10.22 -24.55 -13.57
C LEU A 257 9.92 -23.16 -13.00
N CYS A 258 9.13 -23.10 -11.93
CA CYS A 258 8.83 -21.85 -11.24
C CYS A 258 10.10 -21.17 -10.70
N LEU A 259 10.99 -21.93 -10.06
CA LEU A 259 12.26 -21.42 -9.56
C LEU A 259 13.12 -20.87 -10.72
N ILE A 260 13.21 -21.58 -11.84
CA ILE A 260 13.95 -21.09 -13.02
C ILE A 260 13.41 -19.74 -13.48
N LYS A 261 12.09 -19.58 -13.61
CA LYS A 261 11.47 -18.29 -13.99
C LYS A 261 11.80 -17.18 -13.00
N THR A 262 11.80 -17.49 -11.70
CA THR A 262 12.08 -16.49 -10.67
C THR A 262 13.55 -16.04 -10.64
N ALA A 263 14.48 -16.82 -11.21
CA ALA A 263 15.92 -16.53 -11.21
C ALA A 263 16.26 -15.22 -11.96
N GLU A 264 15.49 -14.89 -13.00
CA GLU A 264 15.64 -13.65 -13.76
C GLU A 264 15.50 -12.43 -12.85
N HIS A 265 14.50 -12.43 -11.97
CA HIS A 265 14.22 -11.31 -11.07
C HIS A 265 15.24 -11.15 -9.94
N ILE A 266 15.96 -12.21 -9.57
CA ILE A 266 16.99 -12.16 -8.53
C ILE A 266 18.28 -11.48 -9.03
N SER A 267 18.55 -11.62 -10.34
CA SER A 267 19.80 -11.21 -10.98
C SER A 267 19.81 -9.74 -11.42
N ILE A 268 18.64 -9.20 -11.79
CA ILE A 268 18.49 -7.85 -12.36
C ILE A 268 18.79 -6.72 -11.34
N CYS A 269 18.75 -7.00 -10.03
CA CYS A 269 19.03 -5.99 -8.99
C CYS A 269 20.51 -5.92 -8.54
N SER A 270 21.46 -6.12 -9.47
CA SER A 270 22.91 -6.04 -9.21
C SER A 270 23.47 -4.68 -9.60
#